data_AF-A0A8T4J8E9-F1
#
_entry.id   AF-A0A8T4J8E9-F1
#
_cell.length_a   1.000
_cell.length_b   1.000
_cell.length_c   1.000
_cell.angle_alpha   90.00
_cell.angle_beta   90.00
_cell.angle_gamma   90.00
#
_symmetry.space_group_name_H-M   'P 1'
#
loop_
_entity.id
_entity.type
_entity.pdbx_description
1 polymer ?
#
loop_
_entity_poly.entity_id
_entity_poly.type
_entity_poly.pdbx_seq_one_letter_code
_entity_poly.pdbx_strand_id
1 'polypeptide(L)' 'IDAGAPVWLLTPKTGRDGYVEPSEIGEAAQTAGLAQTSSVNAGKDWTGSRLVTPKAARSGKR' A
#
# COMPACT_ATOMS: atom_id res chain seq x y z
N ILE A 1 -5.32 11.93 -11.55
CA ILE A 1 -5.66 10.93 -10.51
C ILE A 1 -6.57 11.64 -9.52
N ASP A 2 -7.71 11.05 -9.18
CA ASP A 2 -8.68 11.70 -8.29
C ASP A 2 -8.18 11.75 -6.83
N ALA A 3 -8.59 12.79 -6.10
CA ALA A 3 -8.22 12.93 -4.70
C ALA A 3 -8.79 11.76 -3.87
N GLY A 4 -7.92 11.10 -3.11
CA GLY A 4 -8.30 9.94 -2.28
C GLY A 4 -8.43 8.62 -3.06
N ALA A 5 -8.03 8.59 -4.33
CA ALA A 5 -7.82 7.36 -5.07
C ALA A 5 -6.74 6.48 -4.40
N PRO A 6 -6.86 5.15 -4.50
CA PRO A 6 -5.87 4.24 -3.93
C PRO A 6 -4.53 4.37 -4.65
N VAL A 7 -3.44 4.28 -3.89
CA VAL A 7 -2.10 4.06 -4.41
C VAL A 7 -1.82 2.56 -4.40
N TRP A 8 -1.27 2.04 -5.49
CA TRP A 8 -0.84 0.65 -5.57
C TRP A 8 0.69 0.59 -5.50
N LEU A 9 1.20 -0.11 -4.50
CA LEU A 9 2.62 -0.44 -4.37
C LEU A 9 2.84 -1.86 -4.90
N LEU A 10 3.73 -2.02 -5.87
CA LEU A 10 4.15 -3.32 -6.35
C LEU A 10 5.51 -3.69 -5.75
N THR A 11 5.59 -4.86 -5.13
CA THR A 11 6.84 -5.41 -4.61
C THR A 11 7.10 -6.79 -5.22
N PRO A 12 8.37 -7.18 -5.43
CA PRO A 12 8.72 -8.55 -5.78
C PRO A 12 8.16 -9.53 -4.75
N LYS A 13 7.86 -10.77 -5.15
CA LYS A 13 7.48 -11.84 -4.22
C LYS A 13 8.66 -12.30 -3.36
N THR A 14 8.35 -12.95 -2.24
CA THR A 14 9.33 -13.54 -1.31
C THR A 14 10.37 -14.38 -2.04
N GLY A 15 11.63 -14.25 -1.62
CA GLY A 15 12.78 -14.93 -2.23
C GLY A 15 13.33 -14.26 -3.49
N ARG A 16 12.84 -13.05 -3.84
CA ARG A 16 13.39 -12.22 -4.91
C ARG A 16 14.10 -11.01 -4.35
N ASP A 17 15.07 -10.54 -5.13
CA ASP A 17 15.77 -9.30 -4.81
C ASP A 17 14.77 -8.12 -4.78
N GLY A 18 14.92 -7.26 -3.78
CA GLY A 18 14.01 -6.16 -3.50
C GLY A 18 12.66 -6.57 -2.88
N TYR A 19 12.49 -7.81 -2.41
CA TYR A 19 11.33 -8.18 -1.58
C TYR A 19 11.26 -7.30 -0.33
N VAL A 20 10.04 -6.88 0.01
CA VAL A 20 9.74 -6.11 1.22
C VAL A 20 8.65 -6.85 1.99
N GLU A 21 8.83 -7.02 3.29
CA GLU A 21 7.84 -7.68 4.14
C GLU A 21 6.55 -6.84 4.24
N PRO A 22 5.37 -7.47 4.27
CA PRO A 22 4.10 -6.75 4.40
C PRO A 22 4.01 -5.83 5.63
N SER A 23 4.66 -6.19 6.74
CA SER A 23 4.68 -5.35 7.95
C SER A 23 5.42 -4.04 7.72
N GLU A 24 6.57 -4.07 7.04
CA GLU A 24 7.35 -2.89 6.71
C GLU A 24 6.59 -1.96 5.74
N ILE A 25 5.87 -2.54 4.77
CA ILE A 25 4.96 -1.79 3.90
C ILE A 25 3.86 -1.10 4.74
N GLY A 26 3.29 -1.81 5.71
CA GLY A 26 2.25 -1.29 6.60
C GLY A 26 2.74 -0.11 7.45
N GLU A 27 3.91 -0.26 8.07
CA GLU A 27 4.56 0.78 8.87
C GLU A 27 4.88 2.02 8.02
N ALA A 28 5.51 1.83 6.86
CA ALA A 28 5.83 2.93 5.93
C ALA A 28 4.56 3.63 5.42
N ALA A 29 3.51 2.88 5.10
CA ALA A 29 2.22 3.44 4.71
C ALA A 29 1.64 4.31 5.82
N GLN A 30 1.70 3.85 7.07
CA GLN A 30 1.23 4.63 8.23
C GLN A 30 2.03 5.93 8.40
N THR A 31 3.36 5.87 8.29
CA THR A 31 4.22 7.06 8.30
C THR A 31 3.85 8.05 7.20
N ALA A 32 3.44 7.56 6.03
CA ALA A 32 2.97 8.36 4.90
C ALA A 32 1.50 8.84 5.03
N GLY A 33 0.81 8.56 6.13
CA GLY A 33 -0.61 8.92 6.32
C GLY A 33 -1.58 8.07 5.49
N LEU A 34 -1.15 6.88 5.08
CA LEU A 34 -1.93 5.89 4.34
C LEU A 34 -2.19 4.65 5.21
N ALA A 35 -3.11 3.80 4.76
CA ALA A 35 -3.32 2.48 5.32
C ALA A 35 -3.30 1.44 4.20
N GLN A 36 -2.59 0.33 4.42
CA GLN A 36 -2.68 -0.84 3.57
C GLN A 36 -3.97 -1.61 3.87
N THR A 37 -4.81 -1.84 2.86
CA THR A 37 -6.13 -2.48 3.06
C THR A 37 -6.22 -3.90 2.53
N SER A 38 -5.44 -4.22 1.50
CA SER A 38 -5.46 -5.53 0.85
C SER A 38 -4.20 -5.74 0.03
N SER A 39 -3.85 -7.00 -0.19
CA SER A 39 -2.80 -7.39 -1.14
C SER A 39 -3.36 -8.32 -2.20
N VAL A 40 -2.82 -8.23 -3.42
CA VAL A 40 -3.23 -9.04 -4.58
C VAL A 40 -2.02 -9.66 -5.25
N ASN A 41 -2.22 -10.82 -5.89
CA ASN A 41 -1.24 -11.36 -6.81
C ASN A 41 -1.26 -10.53 -8.09
N ALA A 42 -0.22 -9.71 -8.31
CA ALA A 42 -0.13 -8.78 -9.44
C ALA A 42 0.59 -9.38 -10.66
N GLY A 43 0.84 -10.69 -10.64
CA GLY A 43 1.49 -11.42 -11.73
C GLY A 43 2.44 -12.48 -11.19
N LYS A 44 3.14 -13.17 -12.08
CA LYS A 44 4.02 -14.29 -11.71
C LYS A 44 4.99 -13.93 -10.58
N ASP A 45 5.55 -12.73 -10.64
CA ASP A 45 6.72 -12.33 -9.86
C ASP A 45 6.44 -11.20 -8.85
N TRP A 46 5.21 -10.65 -8.83
CA TRP A 46 4.88 -9.43 -8.10
C TRP A 46 3.66 -9.58 -7.20
N THR A 47 3.70 -8.90 -6.06
CA THR A 47 2.57 -8.66 -5.15
C THR A 47 2.17 -7.19 -5.26
N GLY A 48 0.88 -6.90 -5.29
CA GLY A 48 0.36 -5.53 -5.23
C GLY A 48 -0.30 -5.24 -3.89
N SER A 49 0.11 -4.18 -3.21
CA SER A 49 -0.48 -3.70 -1.96
C SER A 49 -1.30 -2.44 -2.23
N ARG A 50 -2.58 -2.46 -1.82
CA ARG A 50 -3.49 -1.33 -1.95
C ARG A 50 -3.37 -0.41 -0.75
N LEU A 51 -2.95 0.82 -0.97
CA LEU A 51 -2.81 1.86 0.05
C LEU A 51 -3.88 2.94 -0.15
N VAL A 52 -4.54 3.35 0.93
CA VAL A 52 -5.61 4.36 0.88
C VAL A 52 -5.44 5.40 1.97
N THR A 53 -5.94 6.61 1.75
CA THR A 53 -6.10 7.59 2.85
C THR A 53 -7.19 7.12 3.80
N PRO A 54 -6.92 6.95 5.11
CA PRO A 54 -7.93 6.55 6.09
C PRO A 54 -9.11 7.53 6.14
N LYS A 55 -10.30 7.02 6.44
CA LYS A 55 -11.53 7.83 6.49
C LYS A 55 -11.46 8.97 7.52
N ALA A 56 -10.83 8.72 8.68
CA ALA A 56 -10.62 9.73 9.71
C ALA A 56 -9.76 10.91 9.21
N ALA A 57 -8.66 10.61 8.49
CA ALA A 57 -7.79 11.63 7.91
C ALA A 57 -8.49 12.42 6.79
N ARG A 58 -9.43 11.82 6.07
CA ARG A 58 -10.21 12.48 5.01
C ARG A 58 -11.25 13.47 5.56
N SER A 59 -11.73 13.25 6.78
CA SER A 59 -12.76 14.10 7.41
C SER A 59 -12.22 15.39 8.03
N GLY A 60 -10.91 15.47 8.33
CA GLY A 60 -10.27 16.65 8.94
C GLY A 60 -9.96 17.79 7.96
N LYS A 61 -10.33 17.66 6.68
CA LYS A 61 -10.11 18.65 5.61
C LYS A 61 -11.40 19.36 5.17
N ARG A 62 -12.41 19.41 6.04
CA ARG A 62 -13.68 20.12 5.80
C ARG A 62 -13.79 21.34 6.68
#